data_AF-A0A453MN52-F1
#
_entry.id   AF-A0A453MN52-F1
#
_cell.length_a   1.000
_cell.length_b   1.000
_cell.length_c   1.000
_cell.angle_alpha   90.00
_cell.angle_beta   90.00
_cell.angle_gamma   90.00
#
_symmetry.space_group_name_H-M   'P 1'
#
loop_
_entity.id
_entity.type
_entity.pdbx_description
1 polymer ?
#
loop_
_entity_poly.entity_id
_entity_poly.type
_entity_poly.pdbx_seq_one_letter_code
_entity_poly.pdbx_strand_id
1 'polypeptide(L)'
;MDLQMMWALEYDPDMFSTYEESGPATDRSAQGYKPRVKSTRQFGKYERANMKSATNGVDGPVPISVFLVASVLKENSQKLLQEARGLDDIIRILNNVNGNLDAKKACAGALKLHAKYLRKMQGKKA
;
A
#
# COMPACT_ATOMS: atom_id res chain seq x y z
N MET A 1 7.84 -6.87 -12.38
CA MET A 1 6.83 -7.15 -11.35
C MET A 1 5.57 -7.45 -12.12
N ASP A 2 5.20 -8.71 -12.24
CA ASP A 2 4.01 -9.10 -12.99
C ASP A 2 2.75 -8.74 -12.20
N LEU A 3 1.62 -8.54 -12.89
CA LEU A 3 0.34 -8.23 -12.23
C LEU A 3 0.07 -9.19 -11.07
N GLN A 4 0.36 -10.47 -11.24
CA GLN A 4 0.17 -11.47 -10.19
C GLN A 4 0.86 -11.12 -8.85
N MET A 5 2.04 -10.47 -8.89
CA MET A 5 2.72 -10.00 -7.67
C MET A 5 2.09 -8.77 -7.05
N MET A 6 1.56 -7.84 -7.86
CA MET A 6 0.84 -6.67 -7.33
C MET A 6 -0.46 -7.10 -6.65
N TRP A 7 -1.26 -7.93 -7.33
CA TRP A 7 -2.52 -8.43 -6.80
C TRP A 7 -2.32 -9.23 -5.51
N ALA A 8 -1.28 -10.07 -5.42
CA ALA A 8 -0.98 -10.83 -4.22
C ALA A 8 -0.54 -9.97 -3.00
N LEU A 9 -0.11 -8.73 -3.22
CA LEU A 9 0.24 -7.80 -2.14
C LEU A 9 -0.95 -6.99 -1.63
N GLU A 10 -2.00 -6.85 -2.43
CA GLU A 10 -3.18 -6.00 -2.17
C GLU A 10 -4.47 -6.82 -1.99
N TYR A 11 -4.43 -8.14 -2.19
CA TYR A 11 -5.57 -9.02 -1.99
C TYR A 11 -5.99 -9.04 -0.52
N ASP A 12 -7.14 -8.43 -0.23
CA ASP A 12 -7.85 -8.56 1.03
C ASP A 12 -9.09 -9.43 0.82
N PRO A 13 -9.14 -10.65 1.40
CA PRO A 13 -10.26 -11.57 1.24
C PRO A 13 -11.55 -11.07 1.90
N ASP A 14 -11.49 -10.10 2.80
CA ASP A 14 -12.66 -9.55 3.48
C ASP A 14 -13.23 -8.30 2.76
N MET A 15 -12.55 -7.81 1.71
CA MET A 15 -12.98 -6.65 0.93
C MET A 15 -14.33 -6.86 0.22
N PHE A 16 -14.75 -8.10 -0.01
CA PHE A 16 -16.10 -8.36 -0.54
C PHE A 16 -17.21 -7.98 0.46
N SER A 17 -16.93 -8.10 1.76
CA SER A 17 -17.92 -7.85 2.82
C SER A 17 -18.27 -6.37 2.95
N THR A 18 -17.37 -5.47 2.56
CA THR A 18 -17.62 -4.02 2.62
C THR A 18 -18.56 -3.53 1.50
N TYR A 19 -18.70 -4.29 0.42
CA TYR A 19 -19.66 -3.96 -0.64
C TYR A 19 -21.11 -4.32 -0.25
N GLU A 20 -21.31 -5.39 0.53
CA GLU A 20 -22.66 -5.81 0.97
C GLU A 20 -23.31 -4.86 2.00
N GLU A 21 -22.53 -4.00 2.67
CA GLU A 21 -23.05 -3.07 3.69
C GLU A 21 -23.73 -1.82 3.08
N SER A 22 -23.77 -1.70 1.75
CA SER A 22 -24.40 -0.59 1.01
C SER A 22 -25.78 -0.92 0.41
N GLY A 23 -26.55 -1.79 1.06
CA GLY A 23 -27.96 -2.04 0.74
C GLY A 23 -28.92 -1.22 1.63
N PRO A 24 -30.08 -0.77 1.12
CA PRO A 24 -30.99 0.08 1.87
C PRO A 24 -31.55 -0.65 3.09
N ALA A 25 -31.50 0.03 4.24
CA ALA A 25 -31.95 -0.44 5.54
C ALA A 25 -33.32 -1.15 5.46
N THR A 26 -33.31 -2.47 5.64
CA THR A 26 -34.48 -3.22 6.11
C THR A 26 -34.03 -4.24 7.13
N ASP A 27 -34.09 -3.77 8.37
CA ASP A 27 -34.35 -4.48 9.61
C ASP A 27 -34.56 -6.01 9.49
N ARG A 28 -33.58 -6.78 9.98
CA ARG A 28 -33.80 -8.03 10.72
C ARG A 28 -32.51 -8.53 11.37
N SER A 29 -32.59 -8.60 12.69
CA SER A 29 -31.80 -9.42 13.61
C SER A 29 -30.30 -9.18 13.70
N ALA A 30 -29.93 -8.52 14.80
CA ALA A 30 -28.67 -8.63 15.49
C ALA A 30 -28.22 -10.11 15.59
N GLN A 31 -27.26 -10.49 14.76
CA GLN A 31 -26.40 -11.62 15.04
C GLN A 31 -24.98 -11.19 14.69
N GLY A 32 -24.29 -10.70 15.73
CA GLY A 32 -22.96 -10.14 15.63
C GLY A 32 -22.07 -11.02 14.77
N TYR A 33 -21.63 -10.46 13.64
CA TYR A 33 -20.65 -11.08 12.77
C TYR A 33 -19.34 -11.11 13.55
N LYS A 34 -19.09 -12.22 14.26
CA LYS A 34 -17.75 -12.50 14.77
C LYS A 34 -16.90 -12.68 13.52
N PRO A 35 -15.86 -11.85 13.29
CA PRO A 35 -14.91 -12.10 12.22
C PRO A 35 -14.44 -13.54 12.43
N ARG A 36 -14.75 -14.42 11.49
CA ARG A 36 -14.31 -15.80 11.57
C ARG A 36 -12.81 -15.71 11.33
N VAL A 37 -12.04 -15.59 12.41
CA VAL A 37 -10.58 -15.45 12.37
C VAL A 37 -10.04 -16.69 11.68
N LYS A 38 -9.90 -16.62 10.36
CA LYS A 38 -9.29 -17.69 9.58
C LYS A 38 -7.87 -17.81 10.09
N SER A 39 -7.46 -19.04 10.36
CA SER A 39 -6.12 -19.34 10.84
C SER A 39 -5.10 -18.60 9.99
N THR A 40 -4.19 -17.87 10.62
CA THR A 40 -3.08 -17.16 9.97
C THR A 40 -2.24 -18.09 9.08
N ARG A 41 -2.39 -19.42 9.22
CA ARG A 41 -1.77 -20.44 8.38
C ARG A 41 -2.19 -20.39 6.92
N GLN A 42 -3.40 -19.94 6.59
CA GLN A 42 -3.90 -19.90 5.21
C GLN A 42 -3.33 -18.73 4.40
N PHE A 43 -2.73 -17.76 5.08
CA PHE A 43 -2.21 -16.55 4.46
C PHE A 43 -0.74 -16.72 4.08
N GLY A 44 -0.38 -16.15 2.91
CA GLY A 44 0.99 -16.15 2.40
C GLY A 44 1.95 -15.38 3.32
N LYS A 45 3.26 -15.57 3.14
CA LYS A 45 4.31 -14.91 3.97
C LYS A 45 4.09 -13.38 4.10
N TYR A 46 3.61 -12.74 3.04
CA TYR A 46 3.38 -11.29 2.98
C TYR A 46 2.08 -10.88 3.69
N GLU A 47 0.99 -11.58 3.42
CA GLU A 47 -0.32 -11.33 4.02
C GLU A 47 -0.30 -11.50 5.56
N ARG A 48 0.45 -12.50 6.07
CA ARG A 48 0.71 -12.63 7.51
C ARG A 48 1.43 -11.44 8.12
N ALA A 49 2.32 -10.78 7.37
CA ALA A 49 3.01 -9.58 7.84
C ALA A 49 2.06 -8.38 7.85
N ASN A 50 1.21 -8.24 6.83
CA ASN A 50 0.21 -7.18 6.75
C ASN A 50 -0.84 -7.27 7.86
N MET A 51 -1.42 -8.45 8.13
CA MET A 51 -2.40 -8.62 9.22
C MET A 51 -1.83 -8.33 10.62
N LYS A 52 -0.53 -8.56 10.85
CA LYS A 52 0.12 -8.17 12.11
C LYS A 52 0.33 -6.66 12.23
N SER A 53 0.37 -5.95 11.10
CA SER A 53 0.53 -4.50 11.04
C SER A 53 -0.78 -3.72 10.88
N ALA A 54 -1.87 -4.39 10.49
CA ALA A 54 -3.20 -3.78 10.35
C ALA A 54 -3.69 -3.28 11.71
N THR A 55 -3.47 -2.00 11.95
CA THR A 55 -4.17 -1.22 12.96
C THR A 55 -5.66 -1.21 12.65
N ASN A 56 -6.50 -1.46 13.66
CA ASN A 56 -7.96 -1.34 13.65
C ASN A 56 -8.43 0.12 13.45
N GLY A 57 -7.82 0.87 12.53
CA GLY A 57 -8.17 2.24 12.19
C GLY A 57 -9.00 2.29 10.91
N VAL A 58 -9.88 3.28 10.83
CA VAL A 58 -10.81 3.55 9.72
C VAL A 58 -10.09 3.76 8.38
N ASP A 59 -8.79 4.10 8.42
CA ASP A 59 -7.90 4.13 7.26
C ASP A 59 -6.99 2.89 7.30
N GLY A 60 -7.21 1.95 6.38
CA GLY A 60 -6.38 0.74 6.23
C GLY A 60 -4.89 1.03 5.98
N PRO A 61 -4.03 0.00 5.95
CA PRO A 61 -2.60 0.18 5.72
C PRO A 61 -2.33 0.90 4.39
N VAL A 62 -1.46 1.92 4.41
CA VAL A 62 -1.09 2.68 3.20
C VAL A 62 -0.57 1.73 2.12
N PRO A 63 -1.12 1.77 0.89
CA PRO A 63 -0.78 0.79 -0.15
C PRO A 63 0.68 0.91 -0.60
N ILE A 64 1.28 -0.22 -1.00
CA ILE A 64 2.70 -0.27 -1.40
C ILE A 64 3.00 0.59 -2.64
N SER A 65 2.00 0.81 -3.51
CA SER A 65 2.07 1.68 -4.68
C SER A 65 2.48 3.12 -4.33
N VAL A 66 2.00 3.66 -3.21
CA VAL A 66 2.40 4.99 -2.72
C VAL A 66 3.89 5.03 -2.38
N PHE A 67 4.41 3.95 -1.78
CA PHE A 67 5.83 3.84 -1.48
C PHE A 67 6.69 3.61 -2.73
N LEU A 68 6.14 2.99 -3.77
CA LEU A 68 6.79 2.86 -5.07
C LEU A 68 6.98 4.24 -5.71
N VAL A 69 5.91 5.04 -5.80
CA VAL A 69 5.99 6.42 -6.31
C VAL A 69 6.97 7.23 -5.47
N ALA A 70 6.89 7.16 -4.13
CA ALA A 70 7.82 7.84 -3.24
C ALA A 70 9.29 7.41 -3.46
N SER A 71 9.53 6.13 -3.75
CA SER A 71 10.88 5.64 -4.06
C SER A 71 11.43 6.26 -5.35
N VAL A 72 10.62 6.33 -6.40
CA VAL A 72 11.00 6.93 -7.69
C VAL A 72 11.28 8.43 -7.52
N LEU A 73 10.40 9.15 -6.82
CA LEU A 73 10.59 10.58 -6.53
C LEU A 73 11.86 10.83 -5.70
N LYS A 74 12.10 10.00 -4.68
CA LYS A 74 13.27 10.14 -3.82
C LYS A 74 14.57 9.93 -4.59
N GLU A 75 14.62 8.95 -5.48
CA GLU A 75 15.80 8.68 -6.31
C GLU A 75 16.13 9.84 -7.25
N ASN A 76 15.11 10.57 -7.71
CA ASN A 76 15.26 11.71 -8.61
C ASN A 76 15.19 13.06 -7.90
N SER A 77 15.23 13.07 -6.57
CA SER A 77 15.01 14.26 -5.76
C SER A 77 16.02 15.38 -6.05
N GLN A 78 17.29 15.06 -6.30
CA GLN A 78 18.30 16.06 -6.63
C GLN A 78 17.97 16.78 -7.94
N LYS A 79 17.63 16.03 -9.01
CA LYS A 79 17.26 16.62 -10.30
C LYS A 79 15.98 17.43 -10.20
N LEU A 80 14.96 16.89 -9.54
CA LEU A 80 13.69 17.59 -9.34
C LEU A 80 13.89 18.91 -8.58
N LEU A 81 14.70 18.92 -7.52
CA LEU A 81 14.93 20.13 -6.70
C LEU A 81 15.82 21.16 -7.39
N GLN A 82 16.72 20.75 -8.29
CA GLN A 82 17.68 21.65 -8.95
C GLN A 82 17.18 22.16 -10.30
N GLU A 83 16.49 21.32 -11.06
CA GLU A 83 16.14 21.60 -12.46
C GLU A 83 14.68 22.03 -12.62
N ALA A 84 13.77 21.61 -11.73
CA ALA A 84 12.36 21.91 -11.90
C ALA A 84 12.04 23.34 -11.44
N ARG A 85 11.63 24.20 -12.38
CA ARG A 85 11.16 25.57 -12.10
C ARG A 85 9.64 25.71 -12.16
N GLY A 86 8.96 24.68 -12.66
CA GLY A 86 7.51 24.61 -12.77
C GLY A 86 7.03 23.19 -13.06
N LEU A 87 5.71 23.02 -13.19
CA LEU A 87 5.10 21.72 -13.41
C LEU A 87 5.58 21.04 -14.70
N ASP A 88 5.77 21.81 -15.77
CA ASP A 88 6.23 21.28 -17.06
C ASP A 88 7.61 20.62 -16.96
N ASP A 89 8.52 21.20 -16.17
CA ASP A 89 9.83 20.61 -15.91
C ASP A 89 9.71 19.33 -15.08
N ILE A 90 8.82 19.30 -14.09
CA ILE A 90 8.56 18.09 -13.31
C ILE A 90 8.08 16.96 -14.23
N ILE A 91 7.11 17.24 -15.10
CA ILE A 91 6.56 16.26 -16.05
C ILE A 91 7.67 15.77 -17.00
N ARG A 92 8.48 16.68 -17.55
CA ARG A 92 9.60 16.35 -18.43
C ARG A 92 10.63 15.44 -17.72
N ILE A 93 11.02 15.78 -16.49
CA ILE A 93 12.00 15.00 -15.71
C ILE A 93 11.44 13.61 -15.42
N LEU A 94 10.20 13.50 -14.95
CA LEU A 94 9.59 12.21 -14.62
C LEU A 94 9.35 11.31 -15.86
N ASN A 95 8.98 11.90 -17.00
CA ASN A 95 8.84 11.14 -18.24
C ASN A 95 10.18 10.56 -18.71
N ASN A 96 11.27 11.32 -18.60
CA ASN A 96 12.62 10.82 -18.92
C ASN A 96 13.05 9.70 -17.96
N VAL A 97 12.70 9.81 -16.67
CA VAL A 97 12.95 8.76 -15.68
C VAL A 97 12.18 7.48 -16.01
N ASN A 98 10.90 7.59 -16.40
CA ASN A 98 10.07 6.43 -16.72
C ASN A 98 10.66 5.61 -17.88
N GLY A 99 11.33 6.26 -18.84
CA GLY A 99 12.03 5.58 -19.94
C GLY A 99 13.30 4.82 -19.55
N ASN A 100 13.88 5.05 -18.37
CA ASN A 100 15.11 4.41 -17.89
C ASN A 100 14.99 3.92 -16.43
N LEU A 101 13.78 3.58 -16.00
CA LEU A 101 13.50 3.19 -14.62
C LEU A 101 13.98 1.75 -14.36
N ASP A 102 14.90 1.57 -13.42
CA ASP A 102 15.21 0.24 -12.87
C ASP A 102 14.10 -0.18 -11.90
N ALA A 103 13.16 -0.98 -12.41
CA ALA A 103 12.01 -1.48 -11.64
C ALA A 103 12.43 -2.26 -10.38
N LYS A 104 13.53 -3.00 -10.42
CA LYS A 104 14.00 -3.80 -9.27
C LYS A 104 14.50 -2.88 -8.16
N LYS A 105 15.26 -1.85 -8.53
CA LYS A 105 15.76 -0.84 -7.60
C LYS A 105 14.62 -0.02 -6.99
N ALA A 106 13.65 0.41 -7.80
CA ALA A 106 12.47 1.12 -7.35
C ALA A 106 11.64 0.30 -6.36
N CYS A 107 11.39 -0.99 -6.66
CA CYS A 107 10.67 -1.88 -5.77
C CYS A 107 11.43 -2.13 -4.45
N ALA A 108 12.75 -2.33 -4.51
CA ALA A 108 13.57 -2.49 -3.32
C ALA A 108 13.56 -1.24 -2.43
N GLY A 109 13.59 -0.05 -3.03
CA GLY A 109 13.45 1.22 -2.32
C GLY A 109 12.07 1.38 -1.68
N ALA A 110 11.01 1.02 -2.41
CA ALA A 110 9.63 1.03 -1.93
C ALA A 110 9.46 0.16 -0.68
N LEU A 111 9.96 -1.08 -0.72
CA LEU A 111 9.89 -2.00 0.42
C LEU A 111 10.65 -1.48 1.65
N LYS A 112 11.80 -0.82 1.45
CA LYS A 112 12.56 -0.18 2.54
C LYS A 112 11.78 0.99 3.16
N LEU A 113 11.14 1.82 2.34
CA LEU A 113 10.32 2.94 2.81
C LEU A 113 9.08 2.44 3.57
N HIS A 114 8.39 1.43 3.04
CA HIS A 114 7.25 0.78 3.67
C HIS A 114 7.61 0.18 5.03
N ALA A 115 8.72 -0.57 5.13
CA ALA A 115 9.18 -1.13 6.40
C ALA A 115 9.53 -0.04 7.43
N LYS A 116 10.12 1.08 7.00
CA LYS A 116 10.42 2.23 7.87
C LYS A 116 9.13 2.90 8.37
N TYR A 117 8.13 3.01 7.51
CA TYR A 117 6.82 3.54 7.86
C TYR A 117 6.13 2.66 8.92
N LEU A 118 6.05 1.34 8.70
CA LEU A 118 5.45 0.41 9.64
C LEU A 118 6.10 0.46 11.04
N ARG A 119 7.44 0.51 11.11
CA ARG A 119 8.16 0.66 12.38
C ARG A 119 7.78 1.95 13.13
N LYS A 120 7.66 3.07 12.41
CA LYS A 120 7.22 4.34 13.01
C LYS A 120 5.77 4.28 13.48
N MET A 121 4.89 3.62 12.73
CA MET A 121 3.48 3.46 13.12
C MET A 121 3.33 2.54 14.33
N GLN A 122 4.18 1.52 14.48
CA GLN A 122 4.22 0.66 15.66
C GLN A 122 4.78 1.40 16.90
N GLY A 123 5.80 2.24 16.74
CA GLY A 123 6.36 3.04 17.83
C GLY A 123 5.47 4.19 18.33
N LYS A 124 4.42 4.56 17.58
CA LYS A 124 3.40 5.54 18.01
C LYS A 124 2.27 4.91 18.86
N LYS A 125 2.29 3.59 19.08
CA LYS A 125 1.30 2.88 19.91
C LYS A 125 1.64 2.85 21.41
N ALA A 126 2.48 3.77 21.89
CA ALA A 126 2.88 3.88 23.29
C ALA A 126 2.39 5.20 23.88
#